data_AF-A0A433D7A6-F1
#
_entry.id   AF-A0A433D7A6-F1
#
_cell.length_a   1.000
_cell.length_b   1.000
_cell.length_c   1.000
_cell.angle_alpha   90.00
_cell.angle_beta   90.00
_cell.angle_gamma   90.00
#
_symmetry.space_group_name_H-M   'P 1'
#
loop_
_entity.id
_entity.type
_entity.pdbx_description
1 polymer ?
#
loop_
_entity_poly.entity_id
_entity_poly.type
_entity_poly.pdbx_seq_one_letter_code
_entity_poly.pdbx_strand_id
1 'polypeptide(L)'
;MQQMFEKRKRRRESHNAVERRRRDNINEKIQELSTLLPEAIVDGANKPNKGAILRKSVDHIKSLQSDVVKYQFKIRELESMLETVRNGGTLPPTNNNNGKDKSSSPVMQPQQGMHPLQQHPQHQNTILMAGLDGSGFINVNNGIALQNGGNA
;
A
#
# COMPACT_ATOMS: atom_id res chain seq x y z
N MET A 1 -40.38 -17.00 -42.58
CA MET A 1 -40.28 -15.85 -41.65
C MET A 1 -40.09 -16.26 -40.18
N GLN A 2 -40.82 -17.24 -39.64
CA GLN A 2 -40.70 -17.69 -38.23
C GLN A 2 -39.29 -18.13 -37.79
N GLN A 3 -38.58 -18.92 -38.61
CA GLN A 3 -37.24 -19.40 -38.26
C GLN A 3 -36.20 -18.28 -38.04
N MET A 4 -36.32 -17.16 -38.76
CA MET A 4 -35.43 -15.99 -38.58
C MET A 4 -35.72 -15.24 -37.27
N PHE A 5 -36.99 -15.15 -36.86
CA PHE A 5 -37.38 -14.58 -35.57
C PHE A 5 -36.88 -15.45 -34.40
N GLU A 6 -37.00 -16.78 -34.50
CA GLU A 6 -36.48 -17.70 -33.49
C GLU A 6 -34.95 -17.65 -33.38
N LYS A 7 -34.23 -17.60 -34.51
CA LYS A 7 -32.78 -17.44 -34.52
C LYS A 7 -32.34 -16.13 -33.86
N ARG A 8 -33.08 -15.03 -34.08
CA ARG A 8 -32.82 -13.73 -33.43
C ARG A 8 -33.15 -13.77 -31.93
N LYS A 9 -34.22 -14.46 -31.53
CA LYS A 9 -34.60 -14.67 -30.12
C LYS A 9 -33.53 -15.46 -29.36
N ARG A 10 -33.08 -16.59 -29.90
CA ARG A 10 -32.02 -17.43 -29.29
C ARG A 10 -30.70 -16.68 -29.09
N ARG A 11 -30.31 -15.83 -30.05
CA ARG A 11 -29.12 -14.97 -29.91
C ARG A 11 -29.25 -13.98 -28.75
N ARG A 12 -30.42 -13.36 -28.59
CA ARG A 12 -30.68 -12.42 -27.49
C ARG A 12 -30.70 -13.12 -26.14
N GLU A 13 -31.31 -14.30 -26.06
CA GLU A 13 -31.35 -15.11 -24.83
C GLU A 13 -29.95 -15.55 -24.40
N SER A 14 -29.14 -16.04 -25.34
CA SER A 14 -27.74 -16.39 -25.09
C SER A 14 -26.95 -15.18 -24.56
N HIS A 15 -27.06 -14.04 -25.24
CA HIS A 15 -26.42 -12.79 -24.80
C HIS A 15 -26.86 -12.38 -23.39
N ASN A 16 -28.15 -12.43 -23.10
CA ASN A 16 -28.71 -12.08 -21.79
C ASN A 16 -28.22 -13.02 -20.69
N ALA A 17 -28.05 -14.31 -20.99
CA ALA A 17 -27.52 -15.30 -20.05
C ALA A 17 -26.05 -15.03 -19.71
N VAL A 18 -25.23 -14.70 -20.72
CA VAL A 18 -23.82 -14.35 -20.53
C VAL A 18 -23.69 -13.11 -19.65
N GLU A 19 -24.42 -12.05 -19.96
CA GLU A 19 -24.35 -10.82 -19.19
C GLU A 19 -24.90 -10.99 -17.76
N ARG A 20 -25.91 -11.83 -17.55
CA ARG A 20 -26.35 -12.20 -16.20
C ARG A 20 -25.23 -12.86 -15.41
N ARG A 21 -24.56 -13.89 -15.98
CA ARG A 21 -23.41 -14.55 -15.32
C ARG A 21 -22.29 -13.57 -14.99
N ARG A 22 -21.98 -12.63 -15.89
CA ARG A 22 -20.98 -11.58 -15.63
C ARG A 22 -21.38 -10.72 -14.43
N ARG A 23 -22.63 -10.28 -14.36
CA ARG A 23 -23.13 -9.49 -13.22
C ARG A 23 -23.09 -10.28 -11.92
N ASP A 24 -23.47 -11.55 -11.95
CA ASP A 24 -23.49 -12.41 -10.77
C ASP A 24 -22.06 -12.61 -10.24
N ASN A 25 -21.10 -12.88 -11.12
CA ASN A 25 -19.69 -13.01 -10.75
C ASN A 25 -19.12 -11.72 -10.12
N ILE A 26 -19.45 -10.54 -10.66
CA ILE A 26 -19.06 -9.26 -10.04
C ILE A 26 -19.67 -9.12 -8.65
N ASN A 27 -20.96 -9.46 -8.49
CA ASN A 27 -21.64 -9.37 -7.20
C ASN A 27 -21.06 -10.33 -6.17
N GLU A 28 -20.69 -11.54 -6.57
CA GLU A 28 -20.01 -12.52 -5.73
C GLU A 28 -18.68 -11.97 -5.22
N LYS A 29 -17.86 -11.37 -6.10
CA LYS A 29 -16.58 -10.78 -5.69
C LYS A 29 -16.75 -9.59 -4.74
N ILE A 30 -17.77 -8.75 -4.94
CA ILE A 30 -18.08 -7.68 -3.98
C ILE A 30 -18.52 -8.27 -2.64
N GLN A 31 -19.31 -9.35 -2.63
CA GLN A 31 -19.75 -9.98 -1.39
C GLN A 31 -18.59 -10.66 -0.66
N GLU A 32 -17.68 -11.32 -1.39
CA GLU A 32 -16.45 -11.92 -0.86
C GLU A 32 -15.58 -10.85 -0.18
N LEU A 33 -15.35 -9.71 -0.85
CA LEU A 33 -14.64 -8.58 -0.26
C LEU A 33 -15.27 -8.13 1.06
N SER A 34 -16.60 -8.09 1.15
CA SER A 34 -17.28 -7.71 2.39
C SER A 34 -16.98 -8.64 3.57
N THR A 35 -16.68 -9.91 3.32
CA THR A 35 -16.36 -10.90 4.38
C THR A 35 -14.91 -10.83 4.84
N LEU A 36 -14.02 -10.28 4.02
CA LEU A 36 -12.61 -10.09 4.34
C LEU A 36 -12.37 -8.80 5.15
N LEU A 37 -13.36 -7.92 5.23
CA LEU A 37 -13.25 -6.69 6.02
C LEU A 37 -13.47 -6.98 7.50
N PRO A 38 -12.66 -6.36 8.39
CA PRO A 38 -12.91 -6.40 9.82
C PRO A 38 -14.31 -5.90 10.16
N GLU A 39 -15.02 -6.60 11.07
CA GLU A 39 -16.38 -6.23 11.49
C GLU A 39 -16.46 -4.81 12.05
N ALA A 40 -15.40 -4.32 12.71
CA ALA A 40 -15.32 -2.94 13.18
C ALA A 40 -15.38 -1.88 12.07
N ILE A 41 -15.06 -2.27 10.82
CA ILE A 41 -15.05 -1.38 9.66
C ILE A 41 -16.40 -1.46 8.93
N VAL A 42 -17.17 -2.55 9.06
CA VAL A 42 -18.45 -2.74 8.39
C VAL A 42 -19.57 -2.49 9.40
N ASP A 43 -20.32 -1.40 9.25
CA ASP A 43 -21.41 -1.04 10.17
C ASP A 43 -22.44 -2.18 10.26
N GLY A 44 -22.32 -3.03 11.28
CA GLY A 44 -23.00 -4.32 11.39
C GLY A 44 -24.54 -4.25 11.48
N ALA A 45 -25.09 -3.05 11.58
CA ALA A 45 -26.53 -2.82 11.61
C ALA A 45 -27.18 -2.81 10.21
N ASN A 46 -26.42 -2.54 9.13
CA ASN A 46 -26.97 -2.36 7.80
C ASN A 46 -26.24 -3.20 6.74
N LYS A 47 -27.00 -3.76 5.78
CA LYS A 47 -26.43 -4.42 4.60
C LYS A 47 -25.44 -3.45 3.94
N PRO A 48 -24.13 -3.75 3.92
CA PRO A 48 -23.15 -2.79 3.47
C PRO A 48 -23.35 -2.51 1.98
N ASN A 49 -23.38 -1.23 1.63
CA ASN A 49 -23.58 -0.82 0.24
C ASN A 49 -22.34 -1.17 -0.61
N LYS A 50 -22.53 -1.51 -1.89
CA LYS A 50 -21.43 -1.96 -2.77
C LYS A 50 -20.27 -0.96 -2.83
N GLY A 51 -20.57 0.34 -2.89
CA GLY A 51 -19.55 1.39 -2.93
C GLY A 51 -18.73 1.49 -1.63
N ALA A 52 -19.35 1.27 -0.48
CA ALA A 52 -18.70 1.26 0.82
C ALA A 52 -17.85 0.01 0.98
N ILE A 53 -18.32 -1.16 0.54
CA ILE A 53 -17.50 -2.38 0.53
C ILE A 53 -16.22 -2.14 -0.29
N LEU A 54 -16.37 -1.61 -1.51
CA LEU A 54 -15.22 -1.33 -2.38
C LEU A 54 -14.26 -0.31 -1.74
N ARG A 55 -14.77 0.82 -1.24
CA ARG A 55 -13.94 1.84 -0.60
C ARG A 55 -13.22 1.31 0.63
N LYS A 56 -13.96 0.69 1.57
CA LYS A 56 -13.40 0.10 2.80
C LYS A 56 -12.38 -1.00 2.49
N SER A 57 -12.57 -1.76 1.40
CA SER A 57 -11.58 -2.74 0.92
C SER A 57 -10.28 -2.10 0.45
N VAL A 58 -10.35 -1.02 -0.32
CA VAL A 58 -9.15 -0.29 -0.76
C VAL A 58 -8.41 0.29 0.44
N ASP A 59 -9.11 0.89 1.39
CA ASP A 59 -8.50 1.47 2.58
C ASP A 59 -7.87 0.40 3.48
N HIS A 60 -8.55 -0.74 3.64
CA HIS A 60 -8.03 -1.87 4.41
C HIS A 60 -6.74 -2.45 3.79
N ILE A 61 -6.69 -2.61 2.47
CA ILE A 61 -5.47 -3.06 1.77
C ILE A 61 -4.30 -2.10 2.03
N LYS A 62 -4.54 -0.78 1.98
CA LYS A 62 -3.50 0.22 2.27
C LYS A 62 -3.01 0.15 3.73
N SER A 63 -3.93 -0.08 4.67
CA SER A 63 -3.58 -0.30 6.08
C SER A 63 -2.72 -1.54 6.23
N LEU A 64 -3.13 -2.67 5.65
CA LEU A 64 -2.36 -3.92 5.69
C LEU A 64 -0.97 -3.76 5.10
N GLN A 65 -0.82 -3.03 3.98
CA GLN A 65 0.50 -2.74 3.41
C GLN A 65 1.38 -1.94 4.38
N SER A 66 0.80 -0.98 5.09
CA SER A 66 1.51 -0.17 6.09
C SER A 66 1.88 -1.01 7.32
N ASP A 67 0.98 -1.90 7.75
CA ASP A 67 1.20 -2.82 8.87
C ASP A 67 2.31 -3.82 8.54
N VAL A 68 2.38 -4.34 7.32
CA VAL A 68 3.47 -5.22 6.86
C VAL A 68 4.82 -4.52 7.01
N VAL A 69 4.96 -3.27 6.55
CA VAL A 69 6.21 -2.50 6.68
C VAL A 69 6.56 -2.28 8.15
N LYS A 70 5.56 -1.90 8.97
CA LYS A 70 5.73 -1.68 10.41
C LYS A 70 6.19 -2.94 11.12
N TYR A 71 5.58 -4.09 10.85
CA TYR A 71 5.96 -5.35 11.46
C TYR A 71 7.33 -5.84 10.99
N GLN A 72 7.69 -5.63 9.72
CA GLN A 72 9.03 -5.93 9.22
C GLN A 72 10.12 -5.08 9.90
N PHE A 73 9.83 -3.80 10.19
CA PHE A 73 10.73 -2.97 10.98
C PHE A 73 10.84 -3.50 12.41
N LYS A 74 9.69 -3.83 13.03
CA LYS A 74 9.67 -4.32 14.40
C LYS A 74 10.39 -5.66 14.56
N ILE A 75 10.25 -6.56 13.60
CA ILE A 75 10.96 -7.85 13.57
C ILE A 75 12.47 -7.60 13.52
N ARG A 76 12.96 -6.76 12.59
CA ARG A 76 14.39 -6.41 12.50
C ARG A 76 14.94 -5.77 13.76
N GLU A 77 14.16 -4.87 14.38
CA GLU A 77 14.53 -4.25 15.65
C GLU A 77 14.67 -5.30 16.75
N LEU A 78 13.68 -6.19 16.90
CA LEU A 78 13.69 -7.25 17.90
C LEU A 78 14.82 -8.26 17.67
N GLU A 79 15.10 -8.63 16.42
CA GLU A 79 16.22 -9.48 16.05
C GLU A 79 17.56 -8.85 16.43
N SER A 80 17.74 -7.54 16.19
CA SER A 80 18.94 -6.79 16.60
C SER A 80 19.09 -6.71 18.12
N MET A 81 17.99 -6.52 18.85
CA MET A 81 18.00 -6.53 20.32
C MET A 81 18.37 -7.92 20.86
N LEU A 82 17.82 -8.99 20.28
CA LEU A 82 18.17 -10.37 20.65
C LEU A 82 19.64 -10.67 20.37
N GLU A 83 20.18 -10.21 19.25
CA GLU A 83 21.60 -10.33 18.92
C GLU A 83 22.49 -9.64 19.96
N THR A 84 22.10 -8.42 20.36
CA THR A 84 22.83 -7.64 21.38
C THR A 84 22.87 -8.38 22.72
N VAL A 85 21.72 -8.90 23.17
CA VAL A 85 21.64 -9.66 24.42
C VAL A 85 22.42 -10.97 24.33
N ARG A 86 22.35 -11.67 23.20
CA ARG A 86 23.10 -12.92 22.97
C ARG A 86 24.60 -12.70 23.06
N ASN A 87 25.08 -11.55 22.59
CA ASN A 87 26.50 -11.19 22.63
C ASN A 87 26.93 -10.58 23.98
N GLY A 88 26.08 -10.67 25.02
CA GLY A 88 26.38 -10.16 26.36
C GLY A 88 26.26 -8.64 26.50
N GLY A 89 25.70 -7.96 25.49
CA GLY A 89 25.45 -6.52 25.52
C GLY A 89 24.23 -6.15 26.35
N THR A 90 24.27 -4.95 26.93
CA THR A 90 23.12 -4.37 27.66
C THR A 90 22.14 -3.72 26.69
N LEU A 91 20.84 -3.94 26.90
CA LEU A 91 19.80 -3.32 26.06
C LEU A 91 19.80 -1.79 26.19
N PRO A 92 19.53 -1.05 25.09
CA PRO A 92 19.31 0.39 25.19
C PRO A 92 18.07 0.68 26.06
N PRO A 93 18.08 1.77 26.85
CA PRO A 93 16.92 2.15 27.65
C PRO A 93 15.73 2.44 26.74
N THR A 94 14.67 1.66 26.90
CA THR A 94 13.40 1.90 26.22
C THR A 94 12.80 3.19 26.77
N ASN A 95 12.54 4.17 25.88
CA ASN A 95 11.88 5.41 26.25
C ASN A 95 10.41 5.13 26.58
N ASN A 96 10.15 4.92 27.86
CA ASN A 96 8.82 4.65 28.40
C ASN A 96 8.11 5.99 28.68
N ASN A 97 7.45 6.56 27.67
CA ASN A 97 6.63 7.78 27.82
C ASN A 97 5.29 7.51 28.54
N ASN A 98 5.34 6.86 29.71
CA ASN A 98 4.25 6.78 30.67
C ASN A 98 4.62 7.52 31.97
N GLY A 99 5.08 8.76 31.80
CA GLY A 99 5.32 9.72 32.87
C GLY A 99 4.58 11.01 32.54
N LYS A 100 3.55 11.32 33.33
CA LYS A 100 2.86 12.60 33.34
C LYS A 100 3.88 13.70 33.67
N ASP A 101 4.35 14.47 32.70
CA ASP A 101 4.98 15.77 33.00
C ASP A 101 4.55 16.82 31.98
N LYS A 102 3.90 17.84 32.53
CA LYS A 102 3.46 19.05 31.88
C LYS A 102 4.69 19.93 31.60
N SER A 103 4.56 20.78 30.59
CA SER A 103 5.44 21.91 30.24
C SER A 103 6.76 21.58 29.55
N SER A 104 6.78 21.80 28.23
CA SER A 104 7.73 22.70 27.54
C SER A 104 7.54 22.56 26.03
N SER A 105 6.65 23.39 25.45
CA SER A 105 6.61 23.61 24.01
C SER A 105 7.78 24.52 23.61
N PRO A 106 8.59 24.23 22.58
CA PRO A 106 9.49 25.21 22.02
C PRO A 106 8.70 26.14 21.10
N VAL A 107 8.60 27.42 21.50
CA VAL A 107 8.14 28.53 20.66
C VAL A 107 9.16 28.77 19.54
N MET A 108 8.75 28.65 18.29
CA MET A 108 9.53 29.03 17.12
C MET A 108 9.11 30.44 16.69
N GLN A 109 10.04 31.38 16.77
CA GLN A 109 9.86 32.80 16.45
C GLN A 109 9.83 33.01 14.92
N PRO A 110 8.96 33.89 14.36
CA PRO A 110 8.94 34.13 12.93
C PRO A 110 10.00 35.15 12.54
N GLN A 111 10.99 34.75 11.74
CA GLN A 111 11.90 35.67 11.08
C GLN A 111 11.47 35.84 9.61
N GLN A 112 11.09 37.07 9.26
CA GLN A 112 10.77 37.47 7.89
C GLN A 112 12.05 37.67 7.08
N GLY A 113 12.02 37.25 5.82
CA GLY A 113 13.03 37.56 4.81
C GLY A 113 12.64 36.96 3.46
N MET A 114 12.14 37.81 2.55
CA MET A 114 11.89 37.49 1.14
C MET A 114 13.20 37.22 0.40
N HIS A 115 13.20 36.31 -0.60
CA HIS A 115 13.86 36.41 -1.94
C HIS A 115 13.80 35.04 -2.69
N PRO A 116 13.94 35.00 -4.03
CA PRO A 116 12.95 34.36 -4.92
C PRO A 116 13.30 32.99 -5.53
N LEU A 117 12.25 32.40 -6.12
CA LEU A 117 12.14 31.30 -7.10
C LEU A 117 13.43 30.73 -7.71
N GLN A 118 13.64 29.42 -7.47
CA GLN A 118 14.38 28.55 -8.39
C GLN A 118 13.43 27.46 -8.90
N GLN A 119 13.18 27.46 -10.21
CA GLN A 119 12.37 26.44 -10.90
C GLN A 119 13.10 25.09 -10.85
N HIS A 120 12.38 24.05 -10.40
CA HIS A 120 12.85 22.66 -10.44
C HIS A 120 12.31 21.97 -11.70
N PRO A 121 13.13 21.24 -12.47
CA PRO A 121 12.63 20.48 -13.61
C PRO A 121 11.87 19.23 -13.17
N GLN A 122 10.81 18.94 -13.91
CA GLN A 122 9.99 17.72 -13.82
C GLN A 122 10.83 16.50 -14.21
N HIS A 123 11.21 15.65 -13.26
CA HIS A 123 11.70 14.32 -13.58
C HIS A 123 10.51 13.38 -13.80
N GLN A 124 10.26 13.08 -15.08
CA GLN A 124 9.42 11.97 -15.52
C GLN A 124 10.11 10.67 -15.13
N ASN A 125 9.44 9.80 -14.37
CA ASN A 125 9.89 8.42 -14.22
C ASN A 125 9.53 7.64 -15.49
N THR A 126 10.49 7.55 -16.41
CA THR A 126 10.45 6.61 -17.54
C THR A 126 10.98 5.26 -17.06
N ILE A 127 10.12 4.25 -17.07
CA ILE A 127 10.53 2.85 -17.00
C ILE A 127 11.16 2.50 -18.36
N LEU A 128 12.46 2.18 -18.37
CA LEU A 128 13.09 1.50 -19.51
C LEU A 128 13.17 0.01 -19.21
N MET A 129 12.42 -0.75 -19.99
CA MET A 129 12.58 -2.20 -20.12
C MET A 129 13.88 -2.47 -20.89
N ALA A 130 14.80 -3.21 -20.29
CA ALA A 130 15.69 -4.09 -21.01
C ALA A 130 15.65 -5.44 -20.30
N GLY A 131 14.98 -6.41 -20.92
CA GLY A 131 15.29 -7.82 -20.69
C GLY A 131 16.77 -8.03 -21.05
N LEU A 132 17.47 -8.97 -20.45
CA LEU A 132 17.04 -10.31 -20.12
C LEU A 132 17.75 -10.74 -18.83
N ASP A 133 17.09 -11.67 -18.14
CA ASP A 133 17.55 -12.45 -16.98
C ASP A 133 17.65 -11.77 -15.58
N GLY A 134 17.00 -12.43 -14.61
CA GLY A 134 17.37 -12.38 -13.19
C GLY A 134 17.17 -11.08 -12.39
N SER A 135 15.94 -10.57 -12.25
CA SER A 135 15.70 -9.37 -11.42
C SER A 135 15.42 -9.68 -9.95
N GLY A 136 16.49 -9.75 -9.15
CA GLY A 136 16.46 -9.30 -7.76
C GLY A 136 16.46 -7.77 -7.72
N PHE A 137 15.50 -7.16 -7.03
CA PHE A 137 15.46 -5.71 -6.86
C PHE A 137 16.23 -5.31 -5.60
N ILE A 138 17.37 -4.62 -5.77
CA ILE A 138 18.02 -3.86 -4.70
C ILE A 138 17.85 -2.38 -5.02
N ASN A 139 17.13 -1.68 -4.15
CA ASN A 139 16.98 -0.24 -4.17
C ASN A 139 18.19 0.38 -3.44
N VAL A 140 19.14 0.96 -4.17
CA VAL A 140 20.29 1.67 -3.58
C VAL A 140 20.07 3.18 -3.73
N ASN A 141 19.36 3.75 -2.76
CA ASN A 141 19.50 5.18 -2.44
C ASN A 141 20.28 5.29 -1.15
N ASN A 142 21.61 5.35 -1.27
CA ASN A 142 22.47 6.11 -0.36
C ASN A 142 23.83 6.28 -1.05
N GLY A 143 24.23 7.54 -1.22
CA GLY A 143 25.44 7.91 -1.91
C GLY A 143 26.69 7.39 -1.22
N ILE A 144 27.55 6.74 -2.00
CA ILE A 144 28.99 6.72 -1.77
C ILE A 144 29.62 6.92 -3.14
N ALA A 145 30.08 8.14 -3.40
CA ALA A 145 31.03 8.42 -4.46
C ALA A 145 32.38 7.85 -4.03
N LEU A 146 32.90 6.87 -4.77
CA LEU A 146 34.33 6.56 -4.79
C LEU A 146 34.76 6.43 -6.25
N GLN A 147 35.40 7.49 -6.74
CA GLN A 147 36.36 7.40 -7.84
C GLN A 147 37.56 6.57 -7.37
N ASN A 148 38.05 5.69 -8.23
CA ASN A 148 39.46 5.38 -8.54
C ASN A 148 39.43 4.25 -9.58
N GLY A 149 39.81 4.51 -10.85
CA GLY A 149 41.14 4.19 -11.39
C GLY A 149 41.28 2.66 -11.52
N GLY A 150 41.32 2.01 -12.68
CA GLY A 150 42.10 2.28 -13.89
C GLY A 150 42.82 0.96 -14.25
N ASN A 151 42.88 0.63 -15.55
CA ASN A 151 43.70 -0.40 -16.20
C ASN A 151 43.58 -1.87 -15.75
N ALA A 152 42.94 -2.70 -16.57
CA ALA A 152 43.58 -3.60 -17.57
C ALA A 152 42.51 -4.53 -18.17
#